data_AF-A0AAE0URK8-F1
#
_entry.id   AF-A0AAE0URK8-F1
#
_cell.length_a   1.000
_cell.length_b   1.000
_cell.length_c   1.000
_cell.angle_alpha   90.00
_cell.angle_beta   90.00
_cell.angle_gamma   90.00
#
_symmetry.space_group_name_H-M   'P 1'
#
loop_
_entity.id
_entity.type
_entity.pdbx_description
1 polymer ?
#
loop_
_entity_poly.entity_id
_entity_poly.type
_entity_poly.pdbx_seq_one_letter_code
_entity_poly.pdbx_strand_id
1 'polypeptide(L)'
;MEVSKAKQKAYDELYTRLDTREGEKDLYRLARQRDRDGKDVQQVRVIKDRDGRVLTSEESVQRRWKEYFEELMNEENEREKRVEGVNSVEQKVDKIRKDEVRKALKRMKSGAGQW
;
A
#
# COMPACT_ATOMS: atom_id res chain seq x y z
N MET A 1 31.94 2.27 5.02
CA MET A 1 32.58 1.04 4.48
C MET A 1 31.96 -0.25 5.01
N GLU A 2 31.53 -0.32 6.28
CA GLU A 2 30.89 -1.53 6.82
C GLU A 2 29.63 -1.97 6.06
N VAL A 3 28.72 -1.04 5.76
CA VAL A 3 27.48 -1.36 5.02
C VAL A 3 27.78 -1.96 3.63
N SER A 4 28.82 -1.47 2.96
CA SER A 4 29.25 -2.00 1.66
C SER A 4 29.80 -3.43 1.78
N LYS A 5 30.64 -3.70 2.79
CA LYS A 5 31.15 -5.05 3.07
C LYS A 5 30.03 -6.02 3.48
N ALA A 6 29.09 -5.56 4.30
CA ALA A 6 27.94 -6.36 4.71
C ALA A 6 27.04 -6.71 3.51
N LYS A 7 26.80 -5.75 2.60
CA LYS A 7 26.08 -6.01 1.34
C LYS A 7 26.80 -7.03 0.47
N GLN A 8 28.12 -6.88 0.28
CA GLN A 8 28.89 -7.82 -0.53
C GLN A 8 28.81 -9.25 0.03
N LYS A 9 29.02 -9.40 1.34
CA LYS A 9 28.91 -10.70 2.01
C LYS A 9 27.52 -11.34 1.83
N ALA A 10 26.46 -10.53 1.95
CA ALA A 10 25.10 -11.00 1.74
C ALA A 10 24.84 -11.44 0.28
N TYR A 11 25.46 -10.77 -0.71
CA TYR A 11 25.40 -11.20 -2.11
C TYR A 11 26.16 -12.51 -2.33
N ASP A 12 27.37 -12.64 -1.78
CA ASP A 12 28.18 -13.85 -1.93
C ASP A 12 27.43 -15.07 -1.33
N GLU A 13 26.87 -14.93 -0.12
CA GLU A 13 26.03 -15.95 0.52
C GLU A 13 24.78 -16.28 -0.31
N LEU A 14 24.15 -15.27 -0.92
CA LEU A 14 23.03 -15.48 -1.82
C LEU A 14 23.46 -16.33 -3.02
N TYR A 15 24.54 -15.96 -3.72
CA TYR A 15 25.02 -16.69 -4.90
C TYR A 15 25.40 -18.13 -4.58
N THR A 16 26.05 -18.39 -3.44
CA THR A 16 26.34 -19.77 -3.00
C THR A 16 25.06 -20.57 -2.79
N ARG A 17 24.02 -19.97 -2.20
CA ARG A 17 22.73 -20.64 -2.02
C ARG A 17 22.04 -20.90 -3.35
N LEU A 18 22.15 -20.00 -4.32
CA LEU A 18 21.55 -20.16 -5.66
C LEU A 18 22.09 -21.35 -6.45
N ASP A 19 23.31 -21.81 -6.14
CA ASP A 19 23.92 -22.98 -6.75
C ASP A 19 23.39 -24.32 -6.19
N THR A 20 22.46 -24.25 -5.23
CA THR A 20 21.75 -25.40 -4.67
C THR A 20 20.36 -25.56 -5.29
N ARG A 21 19.81 -26.77 -5.23
CA ARG A 21 18.45 -27.07 -5.73
C ARG A 21 17.36 -26.30 -4.98
N GLU A 22 17.60 -25.99 -3.71
CA GLU A 22 16.77 -25.11 -2.89
C GLU A 22 16.87 -23.64 -3.35
N GLY A 23 18.06 -23.19 -3.74
CA GLY A 23 18.31 -21.86 -4.30
C GLY A 23 17.61 -21.62 -5.64
N GLU A 24 17.53 -22.64 -6.49
CA GLU A 24 16.76 -22.59 -7.75
C GLU A 24 15.27 -22.29 -7.50
N LYS A 25 14.67 -22.93 -6.48
CA LYS A 25 13.28 -22.64 -6.06
C LYS A 25 13.12 -21.23 -5.54
N ASP A 26 14.11 -20.72 -4.82
CA ASP A 26 14.11 -19.34 -4.31
C ASP A 26 14.19 -18.32 -5.45
N LEU A 27 14.99 -18.56 -6.49
CA LEU A 27 15.01 -17.76 -7.72
C LEU A 27 13.66 -17.74 -8.42
N TYR A 28 13.06 -18.92 -8.61
CA TYR A 28 11.75 -19.01 -9.22
C TYR A 28 10.70 -18.22 -8.42
N ARG A 29 10.75 -18.27 -7.09
CA ARG A 29 9.86 -17.50 -6.21
C ARG A 29 10.10 -15.99 -6.34
N LEU A 30 11.37 -15.56 -6.36
CA LEU A 30 11.77 -14.17 -6.57
C LEU A 30 11.30 -13.62 -7.93
N ALA A 31 11.46 -14.41 -9.00
CA ALA A 31 11.00 -14.04 -10.34
C ALA A 31 9.47 -13.92 -10.39
N ARG A 32 8.74 -14.88 -9.79
CA ARG A 32 7.28 -14.82 -9.63
C ARG A 32 6.82 -13.62 -8.81
N GLN A 33 7.56 -13.23 -7.78
CA GLN A 33 7.24 -12.04 -6.99
C GLN A 33 7.38 -10.78 -7.83
N ARG A 34 8.50 -10.62 -8.54
CA ARG A 34 8.73 -9.48 -9.44
C ARG A 34 7.68 -9.36 -10.54
N ASP A 35 7.31 -10.47 -11.15
CA ASP A 35 6.23 -10.52 -12.16
C ASP A 35 4.88 -10.08 -11.57
N ARG A 36 4.56 -10.46 -10.33
CA ARG A 36 3.36 -9.98 -9.64
C ARG A 36 3.44 -8.49 -9.31
N ASP A 37 4.56 -8.04 -8.76
CA ASP A 37 4.76 -6.63 -8.37
C ASP A 37 4.65 -5.67 -9.55
N GLY A 38 5.01 -6.13 -10.77
CA GLY A 38 4.88 -5.35 -12.01
C GLY A 38 3.49 -5.37 -12.65
N LYS A 39 2.52 -6.13 -12.10
CA LYS A 39 1.14 -6.18 -12.63
C LYS A 39 0.23 -5.24 -11.85
N ASP A 40 -0.47 -4.35 -12.56
CA ASP A 40 -1.47 -3.46 -11.98
C ASP A 40 -2.61 -4.22 -11.26
N VAL A 41 -2.92 -5.41 -11.77
CA VAL A 41 -3.94 -6.29 -11.21
C VAL A 41 -3.28 -7.60 -10.80
N GLN A 42 -2.90 -7.70 -9.53
CA GLN A 42 -2.27 -8.90 -8.98
C GLN A 42 -3.27 -10.03 -8.67
N GLN A 43 -4.55 -9.67 -8.45
CA GLN A 43 -5.65 -10.61 -8.26
C GLN A 43 -6.79 -10.27 -9.21
N VAL A 44 -7.30 -11.29 -9.90
CA VAL A 44 -8.58 -11.17 -10.62
C VAL A 44 -9.64 -10.84 -9.58
N ARG A 45 -10.21 -9.64 -9.65
CA ARG A 45 -11.34 -9.25 -8.79
C ARG A 45 -12.57 -9.98 -9.30
N VAL A 46 -12.80 -11.16 -8.75
CA VAL A 46 -13.95 -12.01 -9.08
C VAL A 46 -15.15 -11.53 -8.28
N ILE A 47 -16.19 -11.09 -8.98
CA ILE A 47 -17.46 -10.72 -8.36
C ILE A 47 -18.36 -11.94 -8.38
N LYS A 48 -18.99 -12.21 -7.23
CA LYS A 48 -19.86 -13.36 -7.04
C LYS A 48 -21.27 -12.91 -6.69
N ASP A 49 -22.26 -13.69 -7.11
CA ASP A 49 -23.63 -13.55 -6.62
C ASP A 49 -23.75 -14.04 -5.17
N ARG A 50 -24.97 -13.97 -4.62
CA ARG A 50 -25.27 -14.40 -3.24
C ARG A 50 -25.07 -15.90 -3.03
N ASP A 51 -25.21 -16.69 -4.08
CA ASP A 51 -24.98 -18.13 -4.06
C ASP A 51 -23.49 -18.49 -4.25
N GLY A 52 -22.61 -17.48 -4.32
CA GLY A 52 -21.17 -17.66 -4.46
C GLY A 52 -20.69 -18.00 -5.88
N ARG A 53 -21.57 -17.90 -6.88
CA ARG A 53 -21.23 -18.16 -8.30
C ARG A 53 -20.60 -16.93 -8.91
N VAL A 54 -19.60 -17.16 -9.76
CA VAL A 54 -18.86 -16.08 -10.43
C VAL A 54 -19.71 -15.42 -11.50
N LEU A 55 -19.81 -14.10 -11.45
CA LEU A 55 -20.49 -13.28 -12.45
C LEU A 55 -19.52 -12.92 -13.58
N THR A 56 -19.97 -13.10 -14.81
CA THR A 56 -19.15 -12.91 -16.02
C THR A 56 -19.68 -11.82 -16.96
N SER A 57 -20.97 -11.49 -16.89
CA SER A 57 -21.55 -10.40 -17.70
C SER A 57 -21.48 -9.07 -16.97
N GLU A 58 -21.23 -7.99 -17.73
CA GLU A 58 -21.15 -6.64 -17.18
C GLU A 58 -22.45 -6.24 -16.46
N GLU A 59 -23.60 -6.53 -17.05
CA GLU A 59 -24.92 -6.23 -16.45
C GLU A 59 -25.12 -6.93 -15.10
N SER A 60 -24.72 -8.20 -14.99
CA SER A 60 -24.84 -8.95 -13.74
C SER A 60 -23.90 -8.40 -12.66
N VAL A 61 -22.69 -8.03 -13.05
CA VAL A 61 -21.71 -7.40 -12.18
C VAL A 61 -22.24 -6.06 -11.66
N GLN A 62 -22.70 -5.17 -12.54
CA GLN A 62 -23.24 -3.86 -12.17
C GLN A 62 -24.45 -3.99 -11.24
N ARG A 63 -25.34 -4.95 -11.50
CA ARG A 63 -26.49 -5.24 -10.62
C ARG A 63 -26.06 -5.72 -9.25
N ARG A 64 -25.09 -6.64 -9.18
CA ARG A 64 -24.55 -7.13 -7.90
C ARG A 64 -23.88 -6.02 -7.09
N TRP A 65 -23.17 -5.11 -7.75
CA TRP A 65 -22.61 -3.91 -7.13
C TRP A 65 -23.71 -3.01 -6.56
N LYS A 66 -24.77 -2.77 -7.33
CA LYS A 66 -25.91 -1.97 -6.89
C LYS A 66 -26.56 -2.58 -5.64
N GLU A 67 -26.89 -3.87 -5.68
CA GLU A 67 -27.47 -4.60 -4.56
C GLU A 67 -26.58 -4.52 -3.31
N TYR A 68 -25.26 -4.73 -3.47
CA TYR A 68 -24.31 -4.65 -2.35
C TYR A 68 -24.33 -3.28 -1.66
N PHE A 69 -24.30 -2.20 -2.46
CA PHE A 69 -24.28 -0.84 -1.90
C PHE A 69 -25.65 -0.43 -1.34
N GLU A 70 -26.75 -0.90 -1.93
CA GLU A 70 -28.09 -0.68 -1.37
C GLU A 70 -28.22 -1.31 0.02
N GLU A 71 -27.74 -2.53 0.23
CA GLU A 71 -27.70 -3.15 1.57
C GLU A 71 -26.77 -2.38 2.51
N LEU A 72 -25.53 -2.14 2.09
CA LEU A 72 -24.53 -1.45 2.91
C LEU A 72 -24.99 -0.07 3.39
N MET A 73 -25.71 0.68 2.55
CA MET A 73 -26.14 2.04 2.84
C MET A 73 -27.46 2.12 3.63
N ASN A 74 -28.34 1.14 3.48
CA ASN A 74 -29.68 1.19 4.09
C ASN A 74 -29.83 0.29 5.32
N GLU A 75 -28.97 -0.72 5.49
CA GLU A 75 -28.95 -1.53 6.70
C GLU A 75 -28.20 -0.79 7.81
N GLU A 76 -28.79 -0.74 9.01
CA GLU A 76 -28.14 -0.25 10.21
C GLU A 76 -27.04 -1.23 10.62
N ASN A 77 -25.85 -1.00 10.08
CA ASN A 77 -24.66 -1.74 10.48
C ASN A 77 -24.29 -1.36 11.91
N GLU A 78 -23.92 -2.34 12.74
CA GLU A 78 -23.27 -2.11 14.03
C GLU A 78 -21.98 -1.32 13.80
N ARG A 79 -22.07 0.00 13.85
CA ARG A 79 -20.90 0.86 13.79
C ARG A 79 -20.21 0.74 15.14
N GLU A 80 -18.91 0.52 15.12
CA GLU A 80 -18.08 0.67 16.31
C GLU A 80 -18.41 2.03 16.93
N LYS A 81 -18.99 2.01 18.15
CA LYS A 81 -19.29 3.23 18.87
C LYS A 81 -17.98 3.98 19.00
N ARG A 82 -17.87 5.14 18.34
CA ARG A 82 -16.77 6.06 18.58
C ARG A 82 -16.74 6.28 20.09
N VAL A 83 -15.58 6.09 20.70
CA VAL A 83 -15.39 6.39 22.12
C VAL A 83 -15.74 7.87 22.31
N GLU A 84 -16.92 8.15 22.86
CA GLU A 84 -17.29 9.47 23.32
C GLU A 84 -16.34 9.80 24.48
N GLY A 85 -15.32 10.60 24.20
CA GLY A 85 -14.24 10.86 25.16
C GLY A 85 -12.87 11.10 24.55
N VAL A 86 -12.70 11.01 23.22
CA VAL A 86 -11.52 11.65 22.61
C VAL A 86 -11.72 13.15 22.78
N ASN A 87 -11.01 13.72 23.74
CA ASN A 87 -10.84 15.16 23.86
C ASN A 87 -10.48 15.68 22.46
N SER A 88 -11.37 16.46 21.85
CA SER A 88 -10.98 17.27 20.71
C SER A 88 -9.82 18.10 21.22
N VAL A 89 -8.61 17.81 20.77
CA VAL A 89 -7.48 18.71 21.01
C VAL A 89 -7.78 19.90 20.13
N GLU A 90 -8.57 20.84 20.65
CA GLU A 90 -8.66 22.21 20.12
C GLU A 90 -7.29 22.86 20.36
N GLN A 91 -6.31 22.41 19.58
CA GLN A 91 -5.05 23.09 19.47
C GLN A 91 -5.37 24.38 18.72
N LYS A 92 -5.33 25.50 19.44
CA LYS A 92 -5.21 26.81 18.81
C LYS A 92 -3.95 26.78 17.96
N VAL A 93 -4.13 26.64 16.65
CA VAL A 93 -3.06 26.81 15.68
C VAL A 93 -2.85 28.30 15.50
N ASP A 94 -1.66 28.78 15.88
CA ASP A 94 -1.28 30.17 15.64
C ASP A 94 -1.26 30.47 14.13
N LYS A 95 -1.62 31.70 13.76
CA LYS A 95 -1.54 32.14 12.36
C LYS A 95 -0.09 32.15 11.91
N ILE A 96 0.16 31.52 10.75
CA ILE A 96 1.48 31.53 10.11
C ILE A 96 1.95 32.97 9.89
N ARG A 97 3.15 33.29 10.37
CA ARG A 97 3.78 34.62 10.20
C ARG A 97 4.59 34.68 8.91
N LYS A 98 4.71 35.88 8.33
CA LYS A 98 5.51 36.12 7.10
C LYS A 98 6.97 35.68 7.26
N ASP A 99 7.50 35.83 8.47
CA ASP A 99 8.87 35.50 8.86
C ASP A 99 9.12 33.98 8.85
N GLU A 100 8.12 33.19 9.27
CA GLU A 100 8.16 31.72 9.20
C GLU A 100 8.20 31.25 7.75
N VAL A 101 7.37 31.83 6.88
CA VAL A 101 7.36 31.56 5.44
C VAL A 101 8.71 31.91 4.82
N ARG A 102 9.26 33.09 5.14
CA ARG A 102 10.58 33.52 4.64
C ARG A 102 11.70 32.57 5.10
N LYS A 103 11.64 32.07 6.34
CA LYS A 103 12.62 31.11 6.87
C LYS A 103 12.50 29.75 6.19
N ALA A 104 11.28 29.26 5.95
CA ALA A 104 11.03 28.03 5.21
C ALA A 104 11.55 28.11 3.77
N LEU A 105 11.24 29.19 3.05
CA LEU A 105 11.73 29.41 1.68
C LEU A 105 13.26 29.49 1.59
N LYS A 106 13.92 30.10 2.58
CA LYS A 106 15.39 30.11 2.65
C LYS A 106 15.96 28.69 2.82
N ARG A 107 15.36 27.86 3.67
CA ARG A 107 15.77 26.45 3.86
C ARG A 107 15.57 25.61 2.60
N MET A 108 14.49 25.85 1.85
CA MET A 108 14.25 25.18 0.57
C MET A 108 15.32 25.53 -0.48
N LYS A 109 15.74 26.80 -0.54
CA LYS A 109 16.73 27.26 -1.52
C LYS A 109 18.14 26.69 -1.28
N SER A 110 18.50 26.36 -0.04
CA SER A 110 19.77 25.72 0.30
C SER A 110 19.82 24.21 -0.02
N GLY A 111 18.71 23.58 -0.41
CA GLY A 111 18.63 22.15 -0.71
C GLY A 111 18.71 21.78 -2.20
N ALA A 112 18.83 22.75 -3.11
CA ALA A 112 18.81 22.52 -4.56
C ALA A 112 20.19 22.18 -5.18
N GLY A 113 21.10 21.58 -4.41
CA GLY A 113 22.50 21.41 -4.82
C GLY A 113 23.19 20.16 -4.27
N GLN A 114 22.47 19.05 -4.11
CA GLN A 114 23.08 17.76 -3.82
C GLN A 114 22.23 16.64 -4.46
N TRP A 115 22.40 16.47 -5.76
CA TRP A 115 22.18 15.23 -6.49
C TRP A 115 23.40 15.03 -7.39
#